data_AF-A0A8H7G3D0-F1
#
_entry.id   AF-A0A8H7G3D0-F1
#
_cell.length_a   1.000
_cell.length_b   1.000
_cell.length_c   1.000
_cell.angle_alpha   90.00
_cell.angle_beta   90.00
_cell.angle_gamma   90.00
#
_symmetry.space_group_name_H-M   'P 1'
#
loop_
_entity.id
_entity.type
_entity.pdbx_description
1 polymer ?
#
loop_
_entity_poly.entity_id
_entity_poly.type
_entity_poly.pdbx_seq_one_letter_code
_entity_poly.pdbx_strand_id
1 'polypeptide(L)'
;MGVVNSAAWEGDTVSSGLMGLAYPEATSVYNGTNPNEDGPANYAPYNPMQAFHTALADGVIKKPYFSVALNRGSSPANENSTYDTNLGYLAFGGIAPVKTTGSAVTVPVQHTNFSPAGNKTDYYFYTVDIDNYIFPSSNATGLGLTGSGKQAILDTGTTVNWVPTELAKAYNAQFEPPATYVEDQGYYFVQCNATVPEFDVVIGGKTFTIDTKDQILHWQWNTNESGEDLCISGTQDGGDPSDPKTIYIMGGVFLHNIVTTFNVKKNVVTVTQREAY
;
A
#
# COMPACT_ATOMS: atom_id res chain seq x y z
N MET A 1 13.34 -19.45 4.20
CA MET A 1 13.73 -18.59 3.06
C MET A 1 13.62 -19.43 1.80
N GLY A 2 12.85 -18.98 0.81
CA GLY A 2 12.80 -19.66 -0.48
C GLY A 2 13.98 -19.23 -1.34
N VAL A 3 14.60 -20.18 -2.05
CA VAL A 3 15.55 -19.88 -3.12
C VAL A 3 14.78 -19.98 -4.42
N VAL A 4 14.76 -18.89 -5.18
CA VAL A 4 13.86 -18.76 -6.34
C VAL A 4 14.55 -19.31 -7.59
N ASN A 5 13.93 -20.32 -8.23
CA ASN A 5 14.39 -20.89 -9.50
C ASN A 5 13.71 -20.24 -10.73
N SER A 6 12.54 -19.64 -10.53
CA SER A 6 11.76 -18.93 -11.54
C SER A 6 10.96 -17.83 -10.86
N ALA A 7 10.92 -16.64 -11.46
CA ALA A 7 10.18 -15.49 -10.96
C ALA A 7 9.43 -14.80 -12.09
N ALA A 8 8.22 -14.33 -11.82
CA ALA A 8 7.48 -13.41 -12.69
C ALA A 8 7.89 -11.96 -12.38
N TRP A 9 9.20 -11.71 -12.43
CA TRP A 9 9.79 -10.40 -12.12
C TRP A 9 11.01 -10.20 -13.01
N GLU A 10 11.00 -9.15 -13.82
CA GLU A 10 12.08 -8.84 -14.77
C GLU A 10 13.33 -8.25 -14.09
N GLY A 11 13.24 -7.96 -12.79
CA GLY A 11 14.31 -7.30 -12.04
C GLY A 11 14.41 -5.81 -12.34
N ASP A 12 15.03 -5.07 -11.43
CA ASP A 12 15.32 -3.63 -11.56
C ASP A 12 16.83 -3.35 -11.49
N THR A 13 17.66 -4.40 -11.56
CA THR A 13 19.13 -4.40 -11.36
C THR A 13 19.62 -3.95 -9.97
N VAL A 14 18.70 -3.66 -9.04
CA VAL A 14 19.00 -3.14 -7.69
C VAL A 14 18.56 -4.13 -6.62
N SER A 15 17.30 -4.53 -6.68
CA SER A 15 16.65 -5.46 -5.78
C SER A 15 17.03 -6.90 -6.16
N SER A 16 17.19 -7.76 -5.15
CA SER A 16 17.51 -9.19 -5.35
C SER A 16 16.38 -10.13 -4.89
N GLY A 17 15.27 -9.59 -4.38
CA GLY A 17 14.14 -10.38 -3.92
C GLY A 17 13.17 -9.57 -3.05
N LEU A 18 12.22 -10.28 -2.44
CA LEU A 18 11.16 -9.72 -1.61
C LEU A 18 11.18 -10.35 -0.21
N MET A 19 10.93 -9.53 0.80
CA MET A 19 10.72 -9.97 2.18
C MET A 19 9.29 -9.63 2.60
N GLY A 20 8.43 -10.65 2.69
CA GLY A 20 7.08 -10.48 3.23
C GLY A 20 7.12 -10.30 4.74
N LEU A 21 6.39 -9.30 5.25
CA LEU A 21 6.22 -9.04 6.69
C LEU A 21 4.76 -9.19 7.14
N ALA A 22 3.91 -9.73 6.27
CA ALA A 22 2.49 -9.99 6.53
C ALA A 22 2.29 -11.23 7.42
N TYR A 23 1.02 -11.63 7.60
CA TYR A 23 0.66 -12.75 8.45
C TYR A 23 0.90 -14.11 7.77
N PRO A 24 1.02 -15.22 8.54
CA PRO A 24 1.26 -16.55 7.99
C PRO A 24 0.24 -16.98 6.93
N GLU A 25 -1.02 -16.61 7.11
CA GLU A 25 -2.11 -16.99 6.21
C GLU A 25 -2.03 -16.32 4.83
N ALA A 26 -1.27 -15.22 4.69
CA ALA A 26 -1.00 -14.60 3.40
C ALA A 26 0.14 -15.28 2.63
N THR A 27 0.82 -16.27 3.21
CA THR A 27 1.88 -16.99 2.51
C THR A 27 1.29 -17.97 1.51
N SER A 28 1.93 -18.10 0.34
CA SER A 28 1.60 -19.10 -0.68
C SER A 28 2.74 -20.11 -0.78
N VAL A 29 2.79 -21.04 0.17
CA VAL A 29 3.80 -22.11 0.20
C VAL A 29 3.11 -23.46 0.27
N TYR A 30 3.57 -24.38 -0.57
CA TYR A 30 3.00 -25.71 -0.73
C TYR A 30 4.10 -26.76 -0.64
N ASN A 31 3.77 -27.92 -0.08
CA ASN A 31 4.68 -29.05 -0.04
C ASN A 31 4.80 -29.68 -1.43
N GLY A 32 6.03 -29.81 -1.91
CA GLY A 32 6.36 -30.40 -3.21
C GLY A 32 7.27 -29.50 -4.03
N THR A 33 7.51 -29.89 -5.28
CA THR A 33 8.30 -29.11 -6.26
C THR A 33 7.52 -28.84 -7.55
N ASN A 34 6.29 -29.35 -7.68
CA ASN A 34 5.46 -29.19 -8.86
C ASN A 34 4.35 -28.17 -8.57
N PRO A 35 4.44 -26.94 -9.11
CA PRO A 35 3.46 -25.88 -8.83
C PRO A 35 2.05 -26.21 -9.36
N ASN A 36 1.91 -27.16 -10.29
CA ASN A 36 0.60 -27.61 -10.76
C ASN A 36 -0.15 -28.47 -9.73
N GLU A 37 0.54 -28.95 -8.69
CA GLU A 37 -0.04 -29.69 -7.58
C GLU A 37 -0.34 -28.80 -6.37
N ASP A 38 -0.05 -27.49 -6.47
CA ASP A 38 -0.31 -26.53 -5.40
C ASP A 38 -1.81 -26.40 -5.14
N GLY A 39 -2.21 -26.60 -3.90
CA GLY A 39 -3.60 -26.47 -3.49
C GLY A 39 -3.80 -26.61 -1.98
N PRO A 40 -5.06 -26.59 -1.52
CA PRO A 40 -5.36 -26.62 -0.09
C PRO A 40 -4.83 -27.87 0.64
N ALA A 41 -4.65 -28.99 -0.06
CA ALA A 41 -4.23 -30.27 0.54
C ALA A 41 -2.74 -30.33 0.90
N ASN A 42 -1.89 -29.54 0.21
CA ASN A 42 -0.46 -29.46 0.46
C ASN A 42 -0.02 -28.06 0.93
N TYR A 43 -0.96 -27.19 1.25
CA TYR A 43 -0.68 -25.87 1.81
C TYR A 43 0.10 -25.96 3.12
N ALA A 44 1.20 -25.20 3.21
CA ALA A 44 2.15 -25.24 4.32
C ALA A 44 2.56 -23.81 4.72
N PRO A 45 1.67 -23.07 5.41
CA PRO A 45 1.96 -21.69 5.80
C PRO A 45 3.14 -21.64 6.77
N TYR A 46 3.92 -20.57 6.66
CA TYR A 46 5.02 -20.28 7.58
C TYR A 46 4.87 -18.86 8.11
N ASN A 47 5.52 -18.56 9.24
CA ASN A 47 5.49 -17.22 9.81
C ASN A 47 6.57 -16.33 9.17
N PRO A 48 6.22 -15.31 8.35
CA PRO A 48 7.22 -14.44 7.73
C PRO A 48 7.99 -13.61 8.76
N MET A 49 7.35 -13.32 9.90
CA MET A 49 7.93 -12.58 11.02
C MET A 49 8.68 -13.49 12.02
N GLN A 50 8.99 -14.74 11.67
CA GLN A 50 9.66 -15.68 12.59
C GLN A 50 11.00 -15.13 13.10
N ALA A 51 11.82 -14.55 12.23
CA ALA A 51 13.11 -13.97 12.62
C ALA A 51 12.94 -12.80 13.61
N PHE A 52 11.92 -11.96 13.38
CA PHE A 52 11.56 -10.88 14.29
C PHE A 52 11.13 -11.41 15.66
N HIS A 53 10.29 -12.45 15.69
CA HIS A 53 9.85 -13.09 16.93
C HIS A 53 11.02 -13.72 17.70
N THR A 54 11.95 -14.37 17.00
CA THR A 54 13.18 -14.91 17.61
C THR A 54 14.02 -13.78 18.20
N ALA A 55 14.27 -12.70 17.45
CA ALA A 55 15.03 -11.55 17.96
C ALA A 55 14.38 -10.90 19.19
N LEU A 56 13.05 -10.89 19.27
CA LEU A 56 12.30 -10.42 20.44
C LEU A 56 12.45 -11.36 21.64
N ALA A 57 12.37 -12.68 21.40
CA ALA A 57 12.53 -13.69 22.45
C ALA A 57 13.94 -13.71 23.03
N ASP A 58 14.95 -13.53 22.17
CA ASP A 58 16.37 -13.48 22.54
C ASP A 58 16.78 -12.12 23.15
N GLY A 59 15.86 -11.15 23.19
CA GLY A 59 16.10 -9.82 23.77
C GLY A 59 16.97 -8.88 22.92
N VAL A 60 17.26 -9.26 21.68
CA VAL A 60 17.99 -8.42 20.70
C VAL A 60 17.17 -7.16 20.37
N ILE A 61 15.87 -7.32 20.16
CA ILE A 61 14.91 -6.22 20.08
C ILE A 61 14.03 -6.24 21.33
N LYS A 62 13.77 -5.05 21.90
CA LYS A 62 13.05 -4.93 23.18
C LYS A 62 11.55 -4.71 23.01
N LYS A 63 11.12 -4.32 21.81
CA LYS A 63 9.77 -3.85 21.55
C LYS A 63 9.12 -4.67 20.44
N PRO A 64 7.85 -5.09 20.60
CA PRO A 64 7.19 -6.02 19.68
C PRO A 64 6.57 -5.29 18.49
N TYR A 65 7.26 -4.27 17.97
CA TYR A 65 6.79 -3.51 16.83
C TYR A 65 7.90 -3.20 15.85
N PHE A 66 7.53 -3.05 14.59
CA PHE A 66 8.37 -2.47 13.55
C PHE A 66 7.64 -1.29 12.93
N SER A 67 8.40 -0.37 12.34
CA SER A 67 7.82 0.79 11.68
C SER A 67 8.43 1.03 10.31
N VAL A 68 7.62 1.58 9.42
CA VAL A 68 8.02 1.98 8.08
C VAL A 68 7.76 3.47 7.88
N ALA A 69 8.72 4.16 7.27
CA ALA A 69 8.54 5.49 6.71
C ALA A 69 9.21 5.51 5.34
N LEU A 70 8.43 5.74 4.28
CA LEU A 70 8.91 5.69 2.89
C LEU A 70 9.13 7.10 2.36
N ASN A 71 10.30 7.41 1.81
CA ASN A 71 10.50 8.71 1.16
C ASN A 71 10.18 8.58 -0.32
N ARG A 72 9.58 9.62 -0.91
CA ARG A 72 9.37 9.69 -2.36
C ARG A 72 10.75 9.82 -3.02
N GLY A 73 11.06 8.88 -3.90
CA GLY A 73 12.18 8.99 -4.83
C GLY A 73 11.89 10.07 -5.88
N SER A 74 12.91 10.51 -6.62
CA SER A 74 12.71 11.44 -7.73
C SER A 74 13.16 10.80 -9.04
N SER A 75 12.44 11.06 -10.14
CA SER A 75 12.83 10.54 -11.47
C SER A 75 14.29 10.89 -11.81
N PRO A 76 14.79 12.11 -11.56
CA PRO A 76 16.21 12.42 -11.78
C PRO A 76 17.16 11.62 -10.90
N ALA A 77 16.80 11.29 -9.65
CA ALA A 77 17.63 10.44 -8.80
C ALA A 77 17.64 8.99 -9.30
N ASN A 78 16.49 8.48 -9.73
CA ASN A 78 16.32 7.12 -10.24
C ASN A 78 17.05 6.90 -11.58
N GLU A 79 17.10 7.92 -12.45
CA GLU A 79 17.78 7.83 -13.75
C GLU A 79 19.30 7.94 -13.64
N ASN A 80 19.82 8.64 -12.63
CA ASN A 80 21.24 8.99 -12.53
C ASN A 80 22.01 8.19 -11.46
N SER A 81 21.33 7.44 -10.60
CA SER A 81 21.98 6.63 -9.56
C SER A 81 21.17 5.39 -9.24
N THR A 82 21.84 4.24 -9.15
CA THR A 82 21.26 3.01 -8.59
C THR A 82 21.25 3.00 -7.06
N TYR A 83 21.78 4.05 -6.43
CA TYR A 83 21.89 4.17 -4.98
C TYR A 83 21.42 5.55 -4.51
N ASP A 84 20.28 5.57 -3.82
CA ASP A 84 19.80 6.72 -3.06
C ASP A 84 19.72 6.34 -1.57
N THR A 85 20.48 7.05 -0.75
CA THR A 85 20.53 6.83 0.70
C THR A 85 19.29 7.35 1.44
N ASN A 86 18.42 8.11 0.76
CA ASN A 86 17.31 8.83 1.37
C ASN A 86 15.94 8.27 0.94
N LEU A 87 15.79 6.95 0.81
CA LEU A 87 14.56 6.29 0.36
C LEU A 87 13.60 5.89 1.50
N GLY A 88 14.01 6.08 2.75
CA GLY A 88 13.17 5.84 3.93
C GLY A 88 13.80 4.89 4.94
N TYR A 89 12.96 4.33 5.81
CA TYR A 89 13.36 3.51 6.95
C TYR A 89 12.42 2.33 7.14
N LEU A 90 13.01 1.16 7.38
CA LEU A 90 12.38 0.02 8.05
C LEU A 90 13.10 -0.17 9.39
N ALA A 91 12.39 0.02 10.50
CA ALA A 91 12.96 -0.09 11.83
C ALA A 91 12.32 -1.24 12.62
N PHE A 92 13.11 -2.24 12.99
CA PHE A 92 12.66 -3.33 13.87
C PHE A 92 12.91 -2.98 15.34
N GLY A 93 11.88 -3.08 16.18
CA GLY A 93 11.97 -2.76 17.62
C GLY A 93 12.00 -1.26 17.94
N GLY A 94 11.77 -0.40 16.93
CA GLY A 94 11.88 1.05 17.01
C GLY A 94 10.82 1.76 16.17
N ILE A 95 10.87 3.09 16.20
CA ILE A 95 10.07 3.98 15.34
C ILE A 95 11.04 4.66 14.38
N ALA A 96 10.69 4.73 13.09
CA ALA A 96 11.47 5.40 12.07
C ALA A 96 11.76 6.85 12.49
N PRO A 97 13.03 7.30 12.47
CA PRO A 97 13.43 8.60 13.01
C PRO A 97 13.16 9.74 12.01
N VAL A 98 11.91 9.91 11.60
CA VAL A 98 11.47 10.98 10.68
C VAL A 98 10.67 12.04 11.43
N LYS A 99 10.59 13.25 10.86
CA LYS A 99 9.77 14.32 11.41
C LYS A 99 8.29 14.02 11.24
N THR A 100 7.50 14.34 12.26
CA THR A 100 6.07 14.09 12.31
C THR A 100 5.34 15.30 12.83
N THR A 101 4.10 15.50 12.40
CA THR A 101 3.24 16.59 12.91
C THR A 101 2.66 16.29 14.29
N GLY A 102 2.88 15.07 14.80
CA GLY A 102 2.33 14.58 16.07
C GLY A 102 0.89 14.06 15.98
N SER A 103 0.20 14.22 14.85
CA SER A 103 -1.11 13.61 14.63
C SER A 103 -0.96 12.09 14.49
N ALA A 104 -1.45 11.34 15.46
CA ALA A 104 -1.34 9.88 15.49
C ALA A 104 -2.63 9.21 15.97
N VAL A 105 -2.87 8.00 15.47
CA VAL A 105 -3.97 7.13 15.90
C VAL A 105 -3.49 5.68 15.94
N THR A 106 -3.97 4.92 16.92
CA THR A 106 -3.77 3.46 16.99
C THR A 106 -5.09 2.76 16.76
N VAL A 107 -5.13 1.86 15.77
CA VAL A 107 -6.32 1.09 15.38
C VAL A 107 -6.02 -0.41 15.38
N PRO A 108 -7.01 -1.28 15.62
CA PRO A 108 -6.84 -2.72 15.46
C PRO A 108 -6.59 -3.08 14.00
N VAL A 109 -5.78 -4.12 13.78
CA VAL A 109 -5.73 -4.82 12.50
C VAL A 109 -7.04 -5.60 12.35
N GLN A 110 -7.63 -5.54 11.17
CA GLN A 110 -8.87 -6.22 10.85
C GLN A 110 -8.62 -7.59 10.20
N HIS A 111 -9.53 -8.52 10.42
CA HIS A 111 -9.56 -9.75 9.64
C HIS A 111 -10.09 -9.45 8.23
N THR A 112 -9.60 -10.20 7.24
CA THR A 112 -10.10 -10.15 5.87
C THR A 112 -10.50 -11.54 5.40
N ASN A 113 -11.39 -11.60 4.42
CA ASN A 113 -11.66 -12.83 3.68
C ASN A 113 -10.82 -12.78 2.41
N PHE A 114 -9.91 -13.75 2.24
CA PHE A 114 -9.02 -13.81 1.08
C PHE A 114 -9.26 -15.12 0.31
N SER A 115 -9.82 -14.98 -0.90
CA SER A 115 -10.32 -16.12 -1.69
C SER A 115 -9.29 -17.23 -1.98
N PRO A 116 -7.99 -16.96 -2.20
CA PRO A 116 -6.99 -18.02 -2.40
C PRO A 116 -6.84 -18.98 -1.21
N ALA A 117 -7.24 -18.56 0.00
CA ALA A 117 -7.17 -19.35 1.22
C ALA A 117 -8.48 -20.09 1.56
N GLY A 118 -9.48 -20.07 0.66
CA GLY A 118 -10.72 -20.86 0.80
C GLY A 118 -11.68 -20.32 1.85
N ASN A 119 -12.37 -19.21 1.57
CA ASN A 119 -13.47 -18.62 2.37
C ASN A 119 -13.17 -18.48 3.89
N LYS A 120 -11.90 -18.38 4.27
CA LYS A 120 -11.46 -18.26 5.66
C LYS A 120 -11.24 -16.79 5.98
N THR A 121 -11.91 -16.31 7.03
CA THR A 121 -11.67 -14.97 7.59
C THR A 121 -10.60 -15.07 8.67
N ASP A 122 -9.47 -14.38 8.46
CA ASP A 122 -8.31 -14.40 9.37
C ASP A 122 -7.45 -13.13 9.16
N TYR A 123 -6.34 -13.03 9.89
CA TYR A 123 -5.30 -12.06 9.61
C TYR A 123 -4.47 -12.51 8.41
N TYR A 124 -4.67 -11.85 7.28
CA TYR A 124 -3.82 -12.01 6.08
C TYR A 124 -2.85 -10.83 5.96
N PHE A 125 -3.40 -9.62 6.00
CA PHE A 125 -2.68 -8.38 5.77
C PHE A 125 -2.82 -7.42 6.96
N TYR A 126 -2.06 -6.34 6.94
CA TYR A 126 -2.26 -5.22 7.86
C TYR A 126 -3.42 -4.35 7.40
N THR A 127 -4.62 -4.89 7.55
CA THR A 127 -5.88 -4.23 7.17
C THR A 127 -6.34 -3.29 8.27
N VAL A 128 -6.78 -2.09 7.88
CA VAL A 128 -7.40 -1.11 8.77
C VAL A 128 -8.75 -0.68 8.21
N ASP A 129 -9.65 -0.25 9.08
CA ASP A 129 -10.88 0.40 8.66
C ASP A 129 -10.59 1.86 8.27
N ILE A 130 -11.11 2.27 7.11
CA ILE A 130 -11.14 3.64 6.63
C ILE A 130 -12.52 4.22 6.95
N ASP A 131 -12.54 5.26 7.78
CA ASP A 131 -13.78 5.92 8.19
C ASP A 131 -14.34 6.78 7.06
N ASN A 132 -13.46 7.49 6.35
CA ASN A 132 -13.83 8.37 5.26
C ASN A 132 -12.66 8.71 4.34
N TYR A 133 -12.97 9.19 3.14
CA TYR A 133 -12.03 9.88 2.26
C TYR A 133 -12.56 11.30 2.01
N ILE A 134 -11.69 12.30 2.10
CA ILE A 134 -12.08 13.71 1.96
C ILE A 134 -11.34 14.32 0.77
N PHE A 135 -12.10 14.91 -0.14
CA PHE A 135 -11.63 15.62 -1.32
C PHE A 135 -12.72 16.58 -1.83
N PRO A 136 -12.43 17.48 -2.79
CA PRO A 136 -13.45 18.32 -3.39
C PRO A 136 -14.64 17.48 -3.89
N SER A 137 -15.85 17.80 -3.43
CA SER A 137 -17.08 17.03 -3.74
C SER A 137 -17.24 15.66 -3.06
N SER A 138 -16.41 15.31 -2.07
CA SER A 138 -16.53 14.08 -1.25
C SER A 138 -17.79 14.00 -0.35
N ASN A 139 -18.64 15.03 -0.34
CA ASN A 139 -19.87 15.10 0.46
C ASN A 139 -20.93 14.05 0.06
N ALA A 140 -20.70 13.26 -0.99
CA ALA A 140 -21.52 12.11 -1.34
C ALA A 140 -21.25 10.97 -0.33
N THR A 141 -22.04 10.91 0.75
CA THR A 141 -22.07 9.76 1.65
C THR A 141 -22.27 8.47 0.86
N GLY A 142 -21.32 7.53 0.97
CA GLY A 142 -21.47 6.19 0.38
C GLY A 142 -20.66 5.91 -0.89
N LEU A 143 -19.63 6.71 -1.22
CA LEU A 143 -18.64 6.36 -2.25
C LEU A 143 -17.77 5.18 -1.79
N GLY A 144 -18.29 3.96 -1.90
CA GLY A 144 -17.56 2.73 -1.60
C GLY A 144 -17.30 2.45 -0.12
N LEU A 145 -17.68 3.32 0.81
CA LEU A 145 -17.54 3.10 2.26
C LEU A 145 -18.63 2.16 2.83
N THR A 146 -18.91 1.06 2.14
CA THR A 146 -19.84 0.00 2.57
C THR A 146 -19.20 -1.36 2.39
N GLY A 147 -19.48 -2.30 3.29
CA GLY A 147 -18.92 -3.65 3.19
C GLY A 147 -17.39 -3.64 3.19
N SER A 148 -16.78 -4.34 2.22
CA SER A 148 -15.31 -4.42 2.07
C SER A 148 -14.67 -3.09 1.73
N GLY A 149 -15.39 -2.14 1.12
CA GLY A 149 -14.84 -0.82 0.80
C GLY A 149 -14.65 0.13 1.99
N LYS A 150 -14.99 -0.33 3.20
CA LYS A 150 -14.54 0.28 4.45
C LYS A 150 -13.15 -0.16 4.88
N GLN A 151 -12.55 -1.16 4.25
CA GLN A 151 -11.28 -1.73 4.67
C GLN A 151 -10.24 -1.53 3.59
N ALA A 152 -9.01 -1.20 4.01
CA ALA A 152 -7.87 -1.16 3.12
C ALA A 152 -6.64 -1.76 3.81
N ILE A 153 -5.78 -2.41 3.03
CA ILE A 153 -4.48 -2.90 3.50
C ILE A 153 -3.45 -1.77 3.41
N LEU A 154 -2.58 -1.67 4.41
CA LEU A 154 -1.42 -0.79 4.37
C LEU A 154 -0.25 -1.58 3.76
N ASP A 155 0.02 -1.36 2.47
CA ASP A 155 0.92 -2.22 1.70
C ASP A 155 2.11 -1.47 1.10
N THR A 156 3.28 -1.73 1.65
CA THR A 156 4.55 -1.17 1.14
C THR A 156 4.97 -1.77 -0.20
N GLY A 157 4.36 -2.88 -0.62
CA GLY A 157 4.63 -3.54 -1.91
C GLY A 157 3.82 -2.96 -3.08
N THR A 158 2.87 -2.07 -2.82
CA THR A 158 2.04 -1.44 -3.86
C THR A 158 2.36 0.05 -3.97
N THR A 159 2.60 0.55 -5.18
CA THR A 159 2.98 1.95 -5.39
C THR A 159 1.81 2.92 -5.20
N VAL A 160 0.67 2.65 -5.83
CA VAL A 160 -0.53 3.50 -5.85
C VAL A 160 -1.54 3.14 -4.76
N ASN A 161 -2.55 3.98 -4.54
CA ASN A 161 -3.73 3.60 -3.76
C ASN A 161 -4.77 2.97 -4.69
N TRP A 162 -5.33 1.83 -4.28
CA TRP A 162 -6.48 1.19 -4.94
C TRP A 162 -7.71 1.37 -4.05
N VAL A 163 -8.67 2.16 -4.53
CA VAL A 163 -9.87 2.56 -3.78
C VAL A 163 -11.14 2.15 -4.54
N PRO A 164 -12.32 2.14 -3.93
CA PRO A 164 -13.55 1.75 -4.61
C PRO A 164 -13.80 2.52 -5.91
N THR A 165 -14.31 1.86 -6.95
CA THR A 165 -14.50 2.43 -8.30
C THR A 165 -15.16 3.80 -8.30
N GLU A 166 -16.30 3.94 -7.64
CA GLU A 166 -17.03 5.22 -7.61
C GLU A 166 -16.24 6.32 -6.90
N LEU A 167 -15.41 5.97 -5.92
CA LEU A 167 -14.53 6.90 -5.24
C LEU A 167 -13.37 7.32 -6.15
N ALA A 168 -12.70 6.34 -6.77
CA ALA A 168 -11.61 6.59 -7.70
C ALA A 168 -12.07 7.51 -8.83
N LYS A 169 -13.22 7.22 -9.43
CA LYS A 169 -13.82 8.03 -10.49
C LYS A 169 -14.15 9.45 -10.03
N ALA A 170 -14.78 9.60 -8.87
CA ALA A 170 -15.15 10.91 -8.32
C ALA A 170 -13.92 11.78 -8.03
N TYR A 171 -12.88 11.19 -7.43
CA TYR A 171 -11.63 11.87 -7.11
C TYR A 171 -10.83 12.25 -8.36
N ASN A 172 -10.65 11.30 -9.30
CA ASN A 172 -9.89 11.53 -10.54
C ASN A 172 -10.54 12.60 -11.45
N ALA A 173 -11.86 12.79 -11.36
CA ALA A 173 -12.56 13.87 -12.05
C ALA A 173 -12.27 15.27 -11.49
N GLN A 174 -11.68 15.38 -10.29
CA GLN A 174 -11.35 16.68 -9.66
C GLN A 174 -9.98 17.24 -10.07
N PHE A 175 -9.18 16.48 -10.82
CA PHE A 175 -7.95 17.03 -11.40
C PHE A 175 -8.28 18.08 -12.46
N GLU A 176 -7.38 19.04 -12.66
CA GLU A 176 -7.51 20.03 -13.73
C GLU A 176 -6.26 20.02 -14.63
N PRO A 177 -6.33 19.46 -15.85
CA PRO A 177 -7.51 18.79 -16.44
C PRO A 177 -7.81 17.42 -15.79
N PRO A 178 -9.06 16.92 -15.90
CA PRO A 178 -9.47 15.66 -15.31
C PRO A 178 -8.62 14.46 -15.77
N ALA A 179 -8.37 13.53 -14.85
CA ALA A 179 -7.71 12.28 -15.20
C ALA A 179 -8.64 11.37 -16.02
N THR A 180 -8.05 10.59 -16.92
CA THR A 180 -8.76 9.69 -17.85
C THR A 180 -8.36 8.25 -17.58
N TYR A 181 -9.35 7.37 -17.43
CA TYR A 181 -9.11 5.93 -17.29
C TYR A 181 -8.79 5.32 -18.66
N VAL A 182 -7.69 4.59 -18.74
CA VAL A 182 -7.29 3.86 -19.96
C VAL A 182 -7.49 2.38 -19.69
N GLU A 183 -8.59 1.82 -20.18
CA GLU A 183 -9.01 0.43 -19.91
C GLU A 183 -7.94 -0.60 -20.24
N ASP A 184 -7.23 -0.44 -21.36
CA ASP A 184 -6.17 -1.35 -21.81
C ASP A 184 -4.97 -1.40 -20.84
N GLN A 185 -4.75 -0.33 -20.08
CA GLN A 185 -3.68 -0.27 -19.09
C GLN A 185 -4.19 -0.52 -17.66
N GLY A 186 -5.48 -0.34 -17.41
CA GLY A 186 -6.07 -0.48 -16.08
C GLY A 186 -5.74 0.66 -15.11
N TYR A 187 -5.39 1.84 -15.62
CA TYR A 187 -4.99 2.99 -14.82
C TYR A 187 -5.65 4.29 -15.29
N TYR A 188 -5.88 5.20 -14.34
CA TYR A 188 -6.09 6.62 -14.55
C TYR A 188 -4.77 7.32 -14.87
N PHE A 189 -4.75 7.98 -16.02
CA PHE A 189 -3.70 8.88 -16.46
C PHE A 189 -4.13 10.33 -16.32
N VAL A 190 -3.19 11.19 -16.00
CA VAL A 190 -3.38 12.63 -15.85
C VAL A 190 -2.20 13.37 -16.48
N GLN A 191 -2.41 14.60 -16.92
CA GLN A 191 -1.28 15.44 -17.32
C GLN A 191 -0.33 15.63 -16.13
N CYS A 192 0.97 15.47 -16.35
CA CYS A 192 1.95 15.57 -15.27
C CYS A 192 1.98 16.96 -14.58
N ASN A 193 1.49 18.01 -15.25
CA ASN A 193 1.38 19.36 -14.71
C ASN A 193 -0.05 19.74 -14.27
N ALA A 194 -0.97 18.78 -14.18
CA ALA A 194 -2.34 19.03 -13.76
C ALA A 194 -2.39 19.61 -12.34
N THR A 195 -3.40 20.44 -12.09
CA THR A 195 -3.72 20.86 -10.72
C THR A 195 -4.32 19.67 -9.98
N VAL A 196 -3.69 19.30 -8.88
CA VAL A 196 -4.05 18.13 -8.08
C VAL A 196 -5.04 18.54 -6.99
N PRO A 197 -6.19 17.85 -6.85
CA PRO A 197 -7.13 18.08 -5.76
C PRO A 197 -6.53 17.65 -4.40
N GLU A 198 -6.98 18.27 -3.31
CA GLU A 198 -6.67 17.78 -1.97
C GLU A 198 -7.28 16.39 -1.75
N PHE A 199 -6.57 15.52 -1.03
CA PHE A 199 -7.01 14.17 -0.70
C PHE A 199 -6.58 13.77 0.71
N ASP A 200 -7.56 13.52 1.57
CA ASP A 200 -7.33 13.01 2.92
C ASP A 200 -7.99 11.64 3.13
N VAL A 201 -7.39 10.88 4.04
CA VAL A 201 -7.88 9.59 4.51
C VAL A 201 -8.16 9.70 6.00
N VAL A 202 -9.34 9.28 6.44
CA VAL A 202 -9.72 9.29 7.85
C VAL A 202 -9.64 7.88 8.41
N ILE A 203 -8.82 7.69 9.45
CA ILE A 203 -8.62 6.41 10.13
C ILE A 203 -8.75 6.64 11.64
N GLY A 204 -9.61 5.87 12.30
CA GLY A 204 -9.88 6.01 13.74
C GLY A 204 -10.28 7.44 14.16
N GLY A 205 -11.04 8.15 13.31
CA GLY A 205 -11.47 9.53 13.50
C GLY A 205 -10.37 10.59 13.33
N LYS A 206 -9.19 10.21 12.85
CA LYS A 206 -8.08 11.12 12.56
C LYS A 206 -7.86 11.26 11.06
N THR A 207 -7.77 12.50 10.60
CA THR A 207 -7.49 12.85 9.21
C THR A 207 -5.98 12.80 8.93
N PHE A 208 -5.61 12.13 7.84
CA PHE A 208 -4.26 12.04 7.31
C PHE A 208 -4.26 12.56 5.88
N THR A 209 -3.50 13.62 5.64
CA THR A 209 -3.43 14.29 4.34
C THR A 209 -2.36 13.65 3.47
N ILE A 210 -2.72 13.38 2.22
CA ILE A 210 -1.78 12.96 1.17
C ILE A 210 -1.27 14.20 0.46
N ASP A 211 0.05 14.39 0.44
CA ASP A 211 0.68 15.48 -0.30
C ASP A 211 0.35 15.37 -1.80
N THR A 212 -0.03 16.48 -2.41
CA THR A 212 -0.47 16.53 -3.81
C THR A 212 0.61 16.03 -4.79
N LYS A 213 1.89 16.18 -4.45
CA LYS A 213 2.99 15.65 -5.27
C LYS A 213 3.06 14.12 -5.26
N ASP A 214 2.48 13.43 -4.27
CA ASP A 214 2.38 11.96 -4.28
C ASP A 214 1.26 11.46 -5.20
N GLN A 215 0.36 12.34 -5.66
CA GLN A 215 -0.74 11.96 -6.55
C GLN A 215 -0.36 11.99 -8.03
N ILE A 216 0.85 12.42 -8.36
CA ILE A 216 1.39 12.46 -9.73
C ILE A 216 2.61 11.52 -9.78
N LEU A 217 2.43 10.35 -10.38
CA LEU A 217 3.51 9.38 -10.55
C LEU A 217 4.03 9.46 -11.98
N HIS A 218 5.29 9.86 -12.11
CA HIS A 218 5.97 9.85 -13.40
C HIS A 218 6.18 8.40 -13.85
N TRP A 219 5.53 8.05 -14.96
CA TRP A 219 5.75 6.79 -15.65
C TRP A 219 6.46 7.08 -16.97
N GLN A 220 7.59 6.41 -17.20
CA GLN A 220 8.42 6.71 -18.36
C GLN A 220 7.66 6.40 -19.67
N TRP A 221 7.79 7.32 -20.64
CA TRP A 221 7.36 7.19 -22.05
C TRP A 221 5.87 7.26 -22.38
N ASN A 222 5.02 7.87 -21.55
CA ASN A 222 3.64 8.16 -21.97
C ASN A 222 3.48 9.64 -22.32
N THR A 223 3.28 9.92 -23.61
CA THR A 223 2.71 11.19 -24.07
C THR A 223 1.31 10.94 -24.62
N ASN A 224 0.41 11.89 -24.46
CA ASN A 224 -0.89 11.81 -25.12
C ASN A 224 -0.76 12.11 -26.63
N GLU A 225 -1.86 11.98 -27.37
CA GLU A 225 -1.90 12.28 -28.82
C GLU A 225 -1.48 13.73 -29.17
N SER A 226 -1.54 14.64 -28.19
CA SER A 226 -1.11 16.03 -28.31
C SER A 226 0.36 16.26 -27.95
N GLY A 227 1.10 15.21 -27.58
CA GLY A 227 2.50 15.26 -27.20
C GLY A 227 2.76 15.73 -25.76
N GLU A 228 1.75 15.80 -24.91
CA GLU A 228 1.89 16.19 -23.50
C GLU A 228 2.25 14.98 -22.62
N ASP A 229 3.14 15.18 -21.66
CA ASP A 229 3.55 14.15 -20.72
C ASP A 229 2.39 13.69 -19.84
N LEU A 230 2.13 12.38 -19.84
CA LEU A 230 1.14 11.72 -19.02
C LEU A 230 1.80 11.03 -17.82
N CYS A 231 1.21 11.27 -16.67
CA CYS A 231 1.56 10.65 -15.40
C CYS A 231 0.41 9.74 -14.94
N ILE A 232 0.73 8.80 -14.06
CA ILE A 232 -0.26 7.94 -13.41
C ILE A 232 -0.82 8.70 -12.20
N SER A 233 -2.14 8.72 -12.05
CA SER A 233 -2.78 9.23 -10.83
C SER A 233 -2.42 8.36 -9.63
N GLY A 234 -2.13 8.95 -8.47
CA GLY A 234 -1.79 8.20 -7.28
C GLY A 234 -2.93 7.39 -6.68
N THR A 235 -4.16 7.64 -7.13
CA THR A 235 -5.38 6.97 -6.63
C THR A 235 -6.14 6.33 -7.80
N GLN A 236 -6.30 5.02 -7.75
CA GLN A 236 -6.70 4.16 -8.85
C GLN A 236 -7.96 3.34 -8.53
N ASP A 237 -8.60 2.83 -9.59
CA ASP A 237 -9.80 2.00 -9.48
C ASP A 237 -9.48 0.58 -8.97
N GLY A 238 -9.75 0.33 -7.70
CA GLY A 238 -9.58 -0.97 -7.07
C GLY A 238 -10.74 -1.95 -7.28
N GLY A 239 -11.84 -1.52 -7.93
CA GLY A 239 -13.00 -2.35 -8.21
C GLY A 239 -14.20 -2.14 -7.26
N ASP A 240 -15.25 -2.93 -7.52
CA ASP A 240 -16.54 -2.84 -6.84
C ASP A 240 -16.48 -3.42 -5.41
N PRO A 241 -16.97 -2.68 -4.38
CA PRO A 241 -16.97 -3.13 -2.99
C PRO A 241 -17.96 -4.26 -2.71
N SER A 242 -18.85 -4.59 -3.64
CA SER A 242 -19.74 -5.74 -3.56
C SER A 242 -19.07 -7.04 -4.00
N ASP A 243 -17.95 -6.98 -4.73
CA ASP A 243 -17.18 -8.17 -5.08
C ASP A 243 -16.34 -8.62 -3.86
N PRO A 244 -16.57 -9.84 -3.34
CA PRO A 244 -15.84 -10.37 -2.19
C PRO A 244 -14.35 -10.62 -2.46
N LYS A 245 -13.90 -10.54 -3.73
CA LYS A 245 -12.49 -10.68 -4.12
C LYS A 245 -11.75 -9.35 -4.13
N THR A 246 -12.46 -8.24 -4.06
CA THR A 246 -11.87 -6.90 -4.09
C THR A 246 -11.09 -6.63 -2.81
N ILE A 247 -9.86 -6.15 -2.97
CA ILE A 247 -9.00 -5.72 -1.87
C ILE A 247 -8.57 -4.29 -2.17
N TYR A 248 -8.88 -3.38 -1.25
CA TYR A 248 -8.42 -2.01 -1.35
C TYR A 248 -7.07 -1.84 -0.66
N ILE A 249 -6.27 -0.94 -1.19
CA ILE A 249 -4.87 -0.83 -0.84
C ILE A 249 -4.54 0.65 -0.66
N MET A 250 -3.93 0.97 0.48
CA MET A 250 -3.24 2.24 0.68
C MET A 250 -1.75 1.96 0.51
N GLY A 251 -1.22 2.29 -0.67
CA GLY A 251 0.13 1.99 -1.09
C GLY A 251 1.13 3.11 -0.78
N GLY A 252 2.24 3.11 -1.51
CA GLY A 252 3.32 4.09 -1.43
C GLY A 252 2.84 5.54 -1.39
N VAL A 253 1.85 5.89 -2.22
CA VAL A 253 1.23 7.24 -2.24
C VAL A 253 0.75 7.68 -0.85
N PHE A 254 0.02 6.83 -0.13
CA PHE A 254 -0.38 7.14 1.25
C PHE A 254 0.77 6.97 2.24
N LEU A 255 1.56 5.91 2.10
CA LEU A 255 2.63 5.54 3.03
C LEU A 255 3.82 6.53 3.01
N HIS A 256 3.99 7.33 1.96
CA HIS A 256 4.92 8.47 1.94
C HIS A 256 4.57 9.53 2.99
N ASN A 257 3.27 9.66 3.30
CA ASN A 257 2.72 10.73 4.13
C ASN A 257 2.61 10.34 5.62
N ILE A 258 2.85 9.08 5.96
CA ILE A 258 2.70 8.57 7.32
C ILE A 258 3.91 7.74 7.78
N VAL A 259 4.07 7.64 9.09
CA VAL A 259 4.85 6.57 9.73
C VAL A 259 3.86 5.50 10.17
N THR A 260 4.02 4.30 9.62
CA THR A 260 3.19 3.15 9.97
C THR A 260 3.95 2.27 10.94
N THR A 261 3.43 2.11 12.16
CA THR A 261 4.03 1.27 13.21
C THR A 261 3.14 0.07 13.49
N PHE A 262 3.64 -1.12 13.20
CA PHE A 262 2.93 -2.39 13.32
C PHE A 262 3.33 -3.09 14.62
N ASN A 263 2.38 -3.27 15.54
CA ASN A 263 2.60 -4.04 16.76
C ASN A 263 2.12 -5.48 16.59
N VAL A 264 3.05 -6.37 16.24
CA VAL A 264 2.77 -7.77 15.90
C VAL A 264 2.28 -8.61 17.09
N LYS A 265 2.50 -8.15 18.34
CA LYS A 265 1.99 -8.85 19.53
C LYS A 265 0.53 -8.49 19.83
N LYS A 266 0.15 -7.25 19.55
CA LYS A 266 -1.19 -6.72 19.86
C LYS A 266 -2.12 -6.70 18.66
N ASN A 267 -1.62 -6.98 17.44
CA ASN A 267 -2.37 -6.81 16.18
C ASN A 267 -3.01 -5.42 16.08
N VAL A 268 -2.20 -4.38 16.33
CA VAL A 268 -2.61 -2.99 16.15
C VAL A 268 -1.61 -2.26 15.26
N VAL A 269 -2.09 -1.29 14.51
CA VAL A 269 -1.28 -0.36 13.74
C VAL A 269 -1.41 1.02 14.34
N THR A 270 -0.29 1.71 14.48
CA THR A 270 -0.27 3.15 14.77
C THR A 270 0.12 3.89 13.51
N VAL A 271 -0.77 4.77 13.05
CA VAL A 271 -0.55 5.67 11.91
C VAL A 271 -0.23 7.04 12.46
N THR A 272 0.89 7.63 12.03
CA THR A 272 1.33 8.97 12.45
C THR A 272 1.62 9.84 11.23
N GLN A 273 0.99 11.01 11.14
CA GLN A 273 1.21 11.94 10.03
C GLN A 273 2.66 12.47 10.05
N ARG A 274 3.32 12.40 8.88
CA ARG A 274 4.65 12.98 8.68
C ARG A 274 4.55 14.45 8.37
N GLU A 275 5.62 15.18 8.69
CA GLU A 275 5.81 16.50 8.05
C GLU A 275 6.04 16.28 6.55
N ALA A 276 5.33 17.05 5.73
CA ALA A 276 5.59 17.09 4.29
C ALA A 276 7.04 17.53 4.04
N TYR A 277 7.65 16.96 3.01
CA TYR A 277 9.06 17.18 2.66
C TYR A 277 9.22 17.76 1.25
#